data_AF-A0A5C7QDP2-F1
#
_entry.id   AF-A0A5C7QDP2-F1
#
_cell.length_a   1.000
_cell.length_b   1.000
_cell.length_c   1.000
_cell.angle_alpha   90.00
_cell.angle_beta   90.00
_cell.angle_gamma   90.00
#
_symmetry.space_group_name_H-M   'P 1'
#
loop_
_entity.id
_entity.type
_entity.pdbx_description
1 polymer ?
#
loop_
_entity_poly.entity_id
_entity_poly.type
_entity_poly.pdbx_seq_one_letter_code
_entity_poly.pdbx_strand_id
1 'polypeptide(L)' 'GKSVIAEGIETESQFDQLRRMGCEAGQGYHLSRPLVAENVELLLDRIEVDRWSLQHGQPSRPMLHH' A
#
# COMPACT_ATOMS: atom_id res chain seq x y z
N GLY A 1 5.27 -2.16 -22.93
CA GLY A 1 5.33 -0.84 -22.28
C GLY A 1 6.38 -0.84 -21.19
N LYS A 2 6.71 0.31 -20.61
CA LYS A 2 7.54 0.42 -19.39
C LYS A 2 6.62 0.80 -18.23
N SER A 3 6.87 0.25 -17.04
CA SER A 3 6.24 0.72 -15.80
C SER A 3 6.90 2.02 -15.35
N VAL A 4 6.11 2.85 -14.65
CA VAL A 4 6.54 4.14 -14.11
C VAL A 4 6.19 4.17 -12.61
N ILE A 5 7.10 4.70 -11.81
CA ILE A 5 6.89 4.99 -10.39
C ILE A 5 6.90 6.50 -10.22
N ALA A 6 5.83 7.07 -9.66
CA ALA A 6 5.76 8.49 -9.34
C ALA A 6 6.28 8.75 -7.92
N GLU A 7 7.37 9.48 -7.77
CA GLU A 7 7.98 9.81 -6.48
C GLU A 7 7.63 11.22 -6.01
N GLY A 8 7.64 11.45 -4.70
CA GLY A 8 7.38 12.78 -4.11
C GLY A 8 5.90 13.14 -3.94
N ILE A 9 5.03 12.15 -3.73
CA ILE A 9 3.59 12.39 -3.49
C ILE A 9 3.36 12.89 -2.05
N GLU A 10 3.02 14.17 -1.91
CA GLU A 10 2.84 14.85 -0.62
C GLU A 10 1.38 15.22 -0.33
N THR A 11 0.51 15.24 -1.34
CA THR A 11 -0.90 15.59 -1.20
C THR A 11 -1.85 14.58 -1.84
N GLU A 12 -3.10 14.55 -1.36
CA GLU A 12 -4.19 13.77 -1.96
C GLU A 12 -4.44 14.19 -3.41
N SER A 13 -4.39 15.49 -3.71
CA SER A 13 -4.60 16.00 -5.07
C SER A 13 -3.54 15.50 -6.08
N GLN A 14 -2.27 15.38 -5.66
CA GLN A 14 -1.20 14.80 -6.47
C GLN A 14 -1.44 13.32 -6.71
N PHE A 15 -1.78 12.57 -5.65
CA PHE A 15 -2.11 11.14 -5.73
C PHE A 15 -3.25 10.89 -6.73
N ASP A 16 -4.35 11.63 -6.59
CA ASP A 16 -5.51 11.54 -7.46
C ASP A 16 -5.20 11.88 -8.92
N GLN A 17 -4.36 12.88 -9.16
CA GLN A 17 -3.93 13.25 -10.50
C GLN A 17 -3.11 12.13 -11.15
N LEU A 18 -2.11 11.59 -10.44
CA LEU A 18 -1.27 10.50 -10.92
C LEU A 18 -2.08 9.24 -11.21
N ARG A 19 -3.04 8.91 -10.34
CA ARG A 19 -3.96 7.79 -10.54
C ARG A 19 -4.81 7.96 -11.80
N ARG A 20 -5.35 9.16 -12.06
CA ARG A 20 -6.10 9.46 -13.30
C ARG A 20 -5.23 9.37 -14.56
N MET A 21 -3.93 9.65 -14.44
CA MET A 21 -2.96 9.50 -15.54
C MET A 21 -2.56 8.04 -15.80
N GLY A 22 -3.04 7.09 -15.00
CA GLY A 22 -2.71 5.66 -15.13
C GLY A 22 -1.38 5.29 -14.47
N CYS A 23 -0.84 6.10 -13.56
CA CYS A 23 0.30 5.67 -12.75
C CYS A 23 -0.14 4.60 -11.76
N GLU A 24 0.40 3.39 -11.93
CA GLU A 24 0.07 2.20 -11.12
C GLU A 24 0.86 2.14 -9.82
N ALA A 25 1.99 2.85 -9.73
CA ALA A 25 2.89 2.84 -8.58
C ALA A 25 3.37 4.25 -8.21
N GLY A 26 3.58 4.50 -6.92
CA GLY A 26 4.15 5.75 -6.44
C GLY A 26 4.64 5.68 -5.00
N GLN A 27 5.44 6.68 -4.61
CA GLN A 27 6.00 6.87 -3.28
C GLN A 27 5.87 8.33 -2.86
N GLY A 28 5.58 8.56 -1.59
CA GLY A 28 5.65 9.88 -1.00
C GLY A 28 5.04 9.91 0.39
N TYR A 29 5.25 11.02 1.10
CA TYR A 29 4.83 11.17 2.49
C TYR A 29 3.31 11.14 2.69
N HIS A 30 2.53 11.41 1.64
CA HIS A 30 1.09 11.22 1.68
C HIS A 30 0.69 9.74 1.80
N LEU A 31 1.46 8.84 1.18
CA LEU A 31 1.22 7.40 1.20
C LEU A 31 1.81 6.75 2.45
N SER A 32 3.10 7.01 2.71
CA SER A 32 3.80 6.55 3.90
C SER A 32 5.11 7.33 4.05
N ARG A 33 5.52 7.57 5.30
CA ARG A 33 6.89 8.01 5.58
C ARG A 33 7.88 6.83 5.44
N PRO A 34 9.17 7.10 5.20
CA PRO A 34 10.21 6.08 5.31
C PRO A 34 10.13 5.38 6.66
N LEU A 35 10.22 4.05 6.63
CA LEU A 35 10.18 3.22 7.82
C LEU A 35 11.58 2.75 8.17
N VAL A 36 11.83 2.58 9.47
CA VAL A 36 12.95 1.76 9.92
C VAL A 36 12.67 0.30 9.62
N ALA A 37 13.72 -0.50 9.44
CA ALA A 37 13.61 -1.88 8.96
C ALA A 37 12.71 -2.74 9.85
N GLU A 38 12.76 -2.52 11.17
CA GLU A 38 11.98 -3.25 12.17
C GLU A 38 10.46 -3.05 12.01
N ASN A 39 10.04 -1.97 11.35
CA ASN A 39 8.62 -1.65 11.14
C ASN A 39 8.07 -2.13 9.80
N VAL A 40 8.90 -2.72 8.93
CA VAL A 40 8.44 -3.18 7.61
C VAL A 40 7.46 -4.35 7.75
N GLU A 41 7.77 -5.34 8.58
CA GLU A 41 6.90 -6.50 8.81
C GLU A 41 5.53 -6.08 9.33
N LEU A 42 5.48 -5.13 10.27
CA LEU A 42 4.21 -4.59 10.80
C LEU A 42 3.37 -3.92 9.72
N LEU A 43 3.99 -3.23 8.77
CA LEU A 43 3.29 -2.64 7.63
C LEU A 43 2.74 -3.73 6.70
N LEU A 44 3.53 -4.76 6.42
CA LEU A 44 3.12 -5.87 5.55
C LEU A 44 1.96 -6.65 6.17
N ASP A 45 2.05 -7.02 7.44
CA ASP A 45 0.99 -7.68 8.19
C ASP A 45 -0.32 -6.88 8.13
N ARG A 46 -0.25 -5.56 8.34
CA ARG A 46 -1.41 -4.68 8.24
C ARG A 46 -2.03 -4.70 6.85
N ILE A 47 -1.22 -4.57 5.80
CA ILE A 47 -1.69 -4.60 4.40
C ILE A 47 -2.36 -5.94 4.08
N GLU A 48 -1.82 -7.06 4.56
CA GLU A 48 -2.39 -8.38 4.36
C GLU A 48 -3.74 -8.53 5.07
N VAL A 49 -3.83 -8.09 6.32
CA VAL A 49 -5.07 -8.09 7.11
C VAL A 49 -6.15 -7.24 6.46
N ASP A 50 -5.83 -6.02 6.03
CA ASP A 50 -6.78 -5.11 5.38
C ASP A 50 -7.30 -5.73 4.07
N ARG A 51 -6.40 -6.29 3.25
CA ARG A 51 -6.77 -6.96 1.99
C ARG A 51 -7.66 -8.17 2.23
N TRP A 52 -7.31 -9.00 3.22
CA TRP A 52 -8.09 -10.18 3.57
C TRP A 52 -9.50 -9.79 4.01
N SER A 53 -9.61 -8.79 4.89
CA SER A 53 -10.87 -8.31 5.44
C SER A 53 -11.80 -7.77 4.36
N LEU A 54 -11.24 -7.01 3.40
CA LEU A 54 -12.00 -6.49 2.26
C LEU A 54 -12.53 -7.60 1.35
N GLN A 55 -11.80 -8.71 1.19
CA GLN A 55 -12.18 -9.79 0.29
C GLN A 55 -13.12 -10.83 0.93
N HIS A 56 -12.99 -11.09 2.23
CA HIS A 56 -13.67 -12.22 2.90
C HIS A 56 -14.63 -11.79 4.02
N GLY A 57 -14.65 -10.52 4.39
CA GLY A 57 -15.52 -10.00 5.47
C GLY A 57 -15.13 -10.49 6.87
N GLN A 58 -13.92 -11.02 7.05
CA GLN A 58 -13.41 -11.47 8.35
C GLN A 58 -12.05 -10.81 8.65
N PRO A 59 -11.75 -10.48 9.92
CA PRO A 59 -10.58 -9.66 10.28
C PRO A 59 -9.24 -10.40 10.21
N SER A 60 -9.22 -11.71 9.97
CA SER A 60 -7.99 -12.50 9.96
C SER A 60 -8.09 -13.72 9.06
N ARG A 61 -6.98 -14.00 8.35
CA ARG A 61 -6.80 -15.20 7.56
C ARG A 61 -6.66 -16.38 8.53
N PRO A 62 -7.51 -17.42 8.47
CA PRO A 62 -7.36 -18.59 9.33
C PRO A 62 -5.97 -19.18 9.09
N MET A 63 -5.18 -19.31 10.15
CA MET A 63 -3.90 -20.00 10.08
C MET A 63 -4.18 -21.41 9.57
N LEU A 64 -3.75 -21.72 8.36
CA LEU A 64 -3.72 -23.09 7.87
C LEU A 64 -2.70 -23.80 8.76
N HIS A 65 -3.17 -24.53 9.76
CA HIS A 65 -2.34 -25.44 10.53
C HIS A 65 -1.66 -26.40 9.53
N HIS A 66 -0.34 -26.32 9.44
CA HIS A 66 0.48 -27.37 8.87
C HIS A 66 0.74 -28.40 9.97
#